data_AF-G5QH93-F1
#
_entry.id   AF-G5QH93-F1
#
_cell.length_a   1.000
_cell.length_b   1.000
_cell.length_c   1.000
_cell.angle_alpha   90.00
_cell.angle_beta   90.00
_cell.angle_gamma   90.00
#
_symmetry.space_group_name_H-M   'P 1'
#
loop_
_entity.id
_entity.type
_entity.pdbx_description
1 polymer ?
#
loop_
_entity_poly.entity_id
_entity_poly.type
_entity_poly.pdbx_seq_one_letter_code
_entity_poly.pdbx_strand_id
1 'polypeptide(L)'
;MEQLYYLARYNVEQLSELDSSTATLILASPAETDGSVVPGRTMLADSCPWDYRDENCGYDGPPVADEFDKPTSDPKKDKCSHCMKGCKMRNNLVNAGFFASINKLS
;
A
#
# COMPACT_ATOMS: atom_id res chain seq x y z
N MET A 1 9.81 4.47 -42.78
CA MET A 1 10.37 3.83 -41.58
C MET A 1 10.51 4.91 -40.53
N GLU A 2 9.55 5.02 -39.61
CA GLU A 2 9.71 5.88 -38.44
C GLU A 2 10.66 5.21 -37.46
N GLN A 3 11.76 5.89 -37.15
CA GLN A 3 12.75 5.43 -36.21
C GLN A 3 12.27 5.82 -34.81
N LEU A 4 11.77 4.84 -34.05
CA LEU A 4 11.44 5.01 -32.64
C LEU A 4 12.75 5.27 -31.87
N TYR A 5 12.91 6.48 -31.34
CA TYR A 5 14.04 6.83 -30.49
C TYR A 5 13.67 6.59 -29.02
N TYR A 6 14.56 5.97 -28.26
CA TYR A 6 14.39 5.75 -26.83
C TYR A 6 14.85 7.00 -26.07
N LEU A 7 13.93 7.65 -25.35
CA LEU A 7 14.24 8.75 -24.45
C LEU A 7 14.40 8.22 -23.02
N ALA A 8 15.60 8.35 -22.48
CA ALA A 8 15.87 8.09 -21.07
C ALA A 8 15.87 9.42 -20.29
N ARG A 9 15.16 9.46 -19.16
CA ARG A 9 15.09 10.62 -18.27
C ARG A 9 15.78 10.28 -16.96
N TYR A 10 16.59 11.19 -16.45
CA TYR A 10 17.33 11.05 -15.20
C TYR A 10 17.21 12.32 -14.36
N ASN A 11 17.35 12.16 -13.05
CA ASN A 11 17.48 13.28 -12.11
C ASN A 11 18.96 13.43 -11.73
N VAL A 12 19.44 14.66 -11.60
CA VAL A 12 20.80 14.91 -11.09
C VAL A 12 20.77 14.69 -9.58
N GLU A 13 21.52 13.71 -9.09
CA GLU A 13 21.54 13.33 -7.68
C GLU A 13 22.66 14.04 -6.93
N GLN A 14 23.89 13.97 -7.46
CA GLN A 14 25.07 14.49 -6.78
C GLN A 14 26.10 15.03 -7.77
N LEU A 15 26.78 16.11 -7.38
CA LEU A 15 28.01 16.57 -8.02
C LEU A 15 29.18 15.76 -7.47
N SER A 16 29.81 14.95 -8.31
CA SER A 16 30.93 14.10 -7.91
C SER A 16 32.23 14.89 -7.91
N GLU A 17 32.51 15.58 -9.02
CA GLU A 17 33.75 16.30 -9.23
C GLU A 17 33.47 17.62 -9.94
N LEU A 18 34.22 18.65 -9.58
CA LEU A 18 34.10 19.97 -10.19
C LEU A 18 35.48 20.57 -10.41
N ASP A 19 35.82 20.75 -11.68
CA ASP A 19 36.98 21.50 -12.13
C ASP A 19 36.56 22.86 -12.67
N SER A 20 37.55 23.73 -12.94
CA SER A 20 37.30 25.05 -13.54
C SER A 20 36.67 25.02 -14.94
N SER A 21 36.67 23.85 -15.61
CA SER A 21 36.15 23.65 -16.97
C SER A 21 35.11 22.54 -17.10
N THR A 22 35.08 21.56 -16.20
CA THR A 22 34.20 20.38 -16.32
C THR A 22 33.56 20.03 -14.99
N ALA A 23 32.34 19.50 -15.04
CA ALA A 23 31.60 18.99 -13.89
C ALA A 23 31.15 17.57 -14.18
N THR A 24 31.39 16.67 -13.23
CA THR A 24 30.96 15.26 -13.29
C THR A 24 29.79 15.05 -12.33
N LEU A 25 28.67 14.57 -12.85
CA LEU A 25 27.42 14.39 -12.12
C LEU A 25 27.06 12.91 -12.01
N ILE A 26 26.58 12.50 -10.84
CA ILE A 26 25.89 11.23 -10.62
C ILE A 26 24.41 11.46 -10.90
N LEU A 27 23.85 10.60 -11.74
CA LEU A 27 22.47 10.66 -12.18
C LEU A 27 21.69 9.50 -11.58
N ALA A 28 20.53 9.82 -11.02
CA ALA A 28 19.58 8.82 -10.54
C ALA A 28 18.51 8.53 -11.60
N SER A 29 18.14 7.26 -11.74
CA SER A 29 16.93 6.88 -12.46
C SER A 29 15.71 7.39 -11.67
N PRO A 30 14.66 7.93 -12.33
CA PRO A 30 13.43 8.29 -11.63
C PRO A 30 12.70 7.09 -11.02
N ALA A 31 13.11 5.85 -11.36
CA ALA A 31 12.63 4.63 -10.73
C ALA A 31 13.53 4.13 -9.58
N GLU A 32 14.68 4.79 -9.33
CA GLU A 32 15.45 4.49 -8.13
C GLU A 32 14.65 4.88 -6.89
N THR A 33 14.61 3.94 -5.96
CA THR A 33 13.84 4.03 -4.72
C THR A 33 14.75 4.22 -3.51
N ASP A 34 16.00 4.65 -3.73
CA ASP A 34 16.89 4.99 -2.62
C ASP A 34 16.29 6.15 -1.81
N GLY A 35 16.27 6.00 -0.49
CA GLY A 35 15.55 6.90 0.43
C GLY A 35 14.02 6.77 0.43
N SER A 36 13.43 5.85 -0.33
CA SER A 36 11.97 5.64 -0.31
C SER A 36 11.55 5.05 1.03
N VAL A 37 10.68 5.76 1.75
CA VAL A 37 10.02 5.24 2.95
C VAL A 37 8.98 4.21 2.50
N VAL A 38 9.42 2.96 2.38
CA VAL A 38 8.50 1.84 2.31
C VAL A 38 7.65 1.85 3.58
N PRO A 39 6.34 1.55 3.49
CA PRO A 39 5.52 1.46 4.68
C PRO A 39 6.20 0.49 5.66
N GLY A 40 6.35 0.91 6.92
CA GLY A 40 6.93 0.08 8.00
C GLY A 40 6.09 -1.15 8.36
N ARG A 41 5.19 -1.58 7.47
CA ARG A 41 4.31 -2.74 7.59
C ARG A 41 4.22 -3.45 6.24
N THR A 42 4.07 -4.76 6.28
CA THR A 42 3.86 -5.59 5.09
C THR A 42 2.62 -5.13 4.33
N MET A 43 2.76 -4.91 3.02
CA MET A 43 1.65 -4.56 2.15
C MET A 43 0.89 -5.83 1.76
N LEU A 44 -0.30 -6.02 2.33
CA LEU A 44 -1.20 -7.13 2.01
C LEU A 44 -2.36 -6.61 1.16
N ALA A 45 -2.66 -7.26 0.03
CA ALA A 45 -3.73 -6.82 -0.87
C ALA A 45 -5.13 -7.21 -0.38
N ASP A 46 -5.24 -8.45 0.09
CA ASP A 46 -6.53 -9.12 0.31
C ASP A 46 -6.86 -9.29 1.79
N SER A 47 -5.88 -9.03 2.68
CA SER A 47 -6.00 -9.24 4.12
C SER A 47 -5.64 -7.98 4.90
N CYS A 48 -6.52 -7.58 5.81
CA CYS A 48 -6.34 -6.48 6.73
C CYS A 48 -5.48 -6.91 7.94
N PRO A 49 -4.38 -6.22 8.27
CA PRO A 49 -3.53 -6.57 9.41
C PRO A 49 -4.07 -6.10 10.76
N TRP A 50 -5.11 -5.26 10.78
CA TRP A 50 -5.65 -4.71 12.03
C TRP A 50 -6.34 -5.76 12.87
N ASP A 51 -6.15 -5.67 14.18
CA ASP A 51 -6.93 -6.43 15.14
C ASP A 51 -8.38 -5.95 15.09
N TYR A 52 -9.33 -6.89 15.16
CA TYR A 52 -10.74 -6.53 15.04
C TYR A 52 -11.17 -5.61 16.18
N ARG A 53 -11.69 -4.42 15.83
CA ARG A 53 -12.14 -3.37 16.76
C ARG A 53 -11.02 -2.72 17.58
N ASP A 54 -9.76 -2.83 17.17
CA ASP A 54 -8.68 -2.01 17.72
C ASP A 54 -8.78 -0.55 17.27
N GLU A 55 -7.84 0.28 17.74
CA GLU A 55 -7.78 1.70 17.39
C GLU A 55 -7.56 1.92 15.88
N ASN A 56 -6.84 1.03 15.19
CA ASN A 56 -6.56 1.16 13.76
C ASN A 56 -7.74 0.72 12.88
N CYS A 57 -8.48 -0.31 13.32
CA CYS A 57 -9.70 -0.80 12.70
C CYS A 57 -10.83 0.22 12.89
N GLY A 58 -10.95 0.77 14.09
CA GLY A 58 -11.93 1.81 14.42
C GLY A 58 -13.39 1.34 14.36
N TYR A 59 -13.66 0.04 14.24
CA TYR A 59 -15.03 -0.47 14.18
C TYR A 59 -15.63 -0.67 15.57
N ASP A 60 -16.56 0.21 15.96
CA ASP A 60 -17.27 0.21 17.23
C ASP A 60 -18.76 -0.20 17.12
N GLY A 61 -19.21 -0.51 15.90
CA GLY A 61 -20.60 -0.85 15.59
C GLY A 61 -21.11 -2.19 16.16
N PRO A 62 -22.37 -2.55 15.93
CA PRO A 62 -22.97 -3.80 16.42
C PRO A 62 -22.29 -5.06 15.84
N PRO A 63 -22.58 -6.27 16.35
CA PRO A 63 -22.16 -7.50 15.69
C PRO A 63 -22.77 -7.63 14.29
N VAL A 64 -21.98 -8.08 13.32
CA VAL A 64 -22.39 -8.14 11.90
C VAL A 64 -22.19 -9.52 11.32
N ALA A 65 -21.02 -10.14 11.48
CA ALA A 65 -20.68 -11.39 10.81
C ALA A 65 -19.62 -12.20 11.57
N ASP A 66 -19.63 -13.52 11.37
CA ASP A 66 -18.57 -14.41 11.86
C ASP A 66 -17.29 -14.36 11.00
N GLU A 67 -16.30 -15.18 11.37
CA GLU A 67 -15.00 -15.27 10.70
C GLU A 67 -15.09 -15.70 9.22
N PHE A 68 -16.22 -16.24 8.79
CA PHE A 68 -16.50 -16.66 7.41
C PHE A 68 -17.42 -15.70 6.66
N ASP A 69 -17.62 -14.48 7.17
CA ASP A 69 -18.56 -13.48 6.65
C ASP A 69 -20.02 -13.98 6.62
N LYS A 70 -20.41 -14.88 7.53
CA LYS A 70 -21.81 -15.26 7.71
C LYS A 70 -22.48 -14.29 8.69
N PRO A 71 -23.62 -13.68 8.34
CA PRO A 71 -24.31 -12.76 9.22
C PRO A 71 -24.60 -13.36 10.60
N THR A 72 -24.27 -12.63 11.65
CA THR A 72 -24.55 -13.03 13.03
C THR A 72 -24.93 -11.82 13.86
N SER A 73 -25.90 -12.00 14.76
CA SER A 73 -26.27 -11.01 15.78
C SER A 73 -25.69 -11.36 17.15
N ASP A 74 -25.02 -12.50 17.29
CA ASP A 74 -24.38 -12.95 18.54
C ASP A 74 -23.00 -12.28 18.69
N PRO A 75 -22.78 -11.41 19.69
CA PRO A 75 -21.50 -10.74 19.91
C PRO A 75 -20.33 -11.70 20.13
N LYS A 76 -20.57 -12.92 20.64
CA LYS A 76 -19.50 -13.89 20.87
C LYS A 76 -19.01 -14.55 19.58
N LYS A 77 -19.83 -14.51 18.53
CA LYS A 77 -19.53 -15.08 17.22
C LYS A 77 -19.12 -14.03 16.20
N ASP A 78 -19.34 -12.75 16.49
CA ASP A 78 -18.91 -11.67 15.64
C ASP A 78 -17.39 -11.59 15.60
N LYS A 79 -16.83 -11.90 14.44
CA LYS A 79 -15.39 -11.91 14.18
C LYS A 79 -15.12 -11.29 12.83
N CYS A 80 -13.97 -10.63 12.69
CA CYS A 80 -13.51 -10.13 11.40
C CYS A 80 -12.99 -11.30 10.55
N SER A 81 -13.35 -11.33 9.28
CA SER A 81 -12.72 -12.21 8.28
C SER A 81 -11.39 -11.67 7.76
N HIS A 82 -11.03 -10.43 8.11
CA HIS A 82 -9.90 -9.65 7.59
C HIS A 82 -9.94 -9.39 6.08
N CYS A 83 -10.99 -9.83 5.38
CA CYS A 83 -11.20 -9.60 3.96
C CYS A 83 -11.95 -8.28 3.70
N MET A 84 -11.81 -7.73 2.50
CA MET A 84 -12.55 -6.55 2.05
C MET A 84 -14.07 -6.69 2.21
N LYS A 85 -14.59 -7.91 2.03
CA LYS A 85 -16.01 -8.23 2.25
C LYS A 85 -16.46 -7.95 3.69
N GLY A 86 -15.66 -8.37 4.68
CA GLY A 86 -15.96 -8.16 6.09
C GLY A 86 -16.03 -6.67 6.47
N CYS A 87 -15.10 -5.84 5.96
CA CYS A 87 -15.13 -4.39 6.13
C CYS A 87 -16.33 -3.75 5.42
N LYS A 88 -16.70 -4.23 4.22
CA LYS A 88 -17.86 -3.74 3.48
C LYS A 88 -19.18 -4.01 4.20
N MET A 89 -19.35 -5.20 4.78
CA MET A 89 -20.53 -5.54 5.60
C MET A 89 -20.67 -4.62 6.82
N ARG A 90 -19.53 -4.13 7.33
CA ARG A 90 -19.44 -3.24 8.49
C ARG A 90 -19.44 -1.76 8.13
N ASN A 91 -19.55 -1.41 6.84
CA ASN A 91 -19.39 -0.05 6.31
C ASN A 91 -18.08 0.63 6.79
N ASN A 92 -17.01 -0.15 6.95
CA ASN A 92 -15.73 0.28 7.51
C ASN A 92 -14.57 0.11 6.53
N LEU A 93 -14.83 0.36 5.23
CA LEU A 93 -13.79 0.28 4.20
C LEU A 93 -12.75 1.39 4.31
N VAL A 94 -13.13 2.55 4.87
CA VAL A 94 -12.24 3.71 5.01
C VAL A 94 -11.06 3.46 5.95
N ASN A 95 -11.27 2.64 7.00
CA ASN A 95 -10.24 2.29 7.98
C ASN A 95 -9.57 0.94 7.67
N ALA A 96 -9.89 0.34 6.52
CA ALA A 96 -9.32 -0.95 6.17
C ALA A 96 -7.82 -0.84 5.88
N GLY A 97 -7.03 -1.73 6.48
CA GLY A 97 -5.56 -1.68 6.41
C GLY A 97 -4.94 -2.34 5.18
N PHE A 98 -5.74 -2.89 4.26
CA PHE A 98 -5.25 -3.58 3.07
C PHE A 98 -4.96 -2.63 1.89
N PHE A 99 -4.02 -3.02 1.04
CA PHE A 99 -3.60 -2.27 -0.14
C PHE A 99 -4.24 -2.87 -1.39
N ALA A 100 -5.49 -2.51 -1.69
CA ALA A 100 -6.37 -3.15 -2.67
C ALA A 100 -5.82 -3.27 -4.13
N SER A 101 -4.74 -2.57 -4.46
CA SER A 101 -4.17 -2.54 -5.82
C SER A 101 -2.82 -3.25 -5.96
N ILE A 102 -2.20 -3.76 -4.89
CA ILE A 102 -0.86 -4.36 -5.00
C ILE A 102 -0.85 -5.67 -5.80
N ASN A 103 -1.91 -6.49 -5.70
CA ASN A 103 -2.04 -7.71 -6.50
C ASN A 103 -2.37 -7.46 -7.99
N LYS A 104 -2.57 -6.20 -8.41
CA LYS A 104 -2.82 -5.84 -9.82
C LYS A 104 -1.56 -5.44 -10.58
N LEU A 105 -0.39 -5.54 -9.94
CA LEU A 105 0.90 -5.19 -10.51
C LEU A 105 1.69 -6.42 -11.03
N SER A 106 1.10 -7.63 -10.96
CA SER A 106 1.68 -8.87 -11.51
C SER A 106 1.32 -9.08 -12.98
#